data_AF-A0A9P0K7S5-F1
#
_entry.id   AF-A0A9P0K7S5-F1
#
_cell.length_a   1.000
_cell.length_b   1.000
_cell.length_c   1.000
_cell.angle_alpha   90.00
_cell.angle_beta   90.00
_cell.angle_gamma   90.00
#
_symmetry.space_group_name_H-M   'P 1'
#
loop_
_entity.id
_entity.type
_entity.pdbx_description
1 polymer ?
#
loop_
_entity_poly.entity_id
_entity_poly.type
_entity_poly.pdbx_seq_one_letter_code
_entity_poly.pdbx_strand_id
1 'polypeptide(L)'
;MGLPGEDNAVNLDHPNVVKTLHVPKTEEEEYHFRLIIMEYFPNCQQLLSLIEDSKFNMDANLLKFSKDIVDGLWFCHRNGVLHLDLKPQNVLVCDGVCKICDFGSSRRPNHERGFIYQGTLIYAAPELLMGCWPTEKCDIYSLGITFWQMKSRKSPYSEYENMETIIYKVLDK
;
A
#
# COMPACT_ATOMS: atom_id res chain seq x y z
N MET A 1 16.23 1.91 -13.90
CA MET A 1 16.32 2.51 -12.55
C MET A 1 15.43 1.69 -11.62
N GLY A 2 16.01 0.87 -10.77
CA GLY A 2 15.26 0.04 -9.82
C GLY A 2 14.50 0.91 -8.82
N LEU A 3 13.30 0.47 -8.43
CA LEU A 3 12.44 1.13 -7.45
C LEU A 3 13.15 1.11 -6.07
N PRO A 4 13.65 2.24 -5.54
CA PRO A 4 14.37 2.29 -4.26
C PRO A 4 13.43 2.19 -3.04
N GLY A 5 12.12 2.11 -3.24
CA GLY A 5 11.13 2.17 -2.17
C GLY A 5 11.33 1.11 -1.09
N GLU A 6 11.68 -0.11 -1.47
CA GLU A 6 11.84 -1.22 -0.51
C GLU A 6 12.95 -1.00 0.53
N ASP A 7 13.95 -0.18 0.21
CA ASP A 7 15.01 0.18 1.16
C ASP A 7 14.45 0.98 2.35
N ASN A 8 13.33 1.69 2.17
CA ASN A 8 12.70 2.46 3.23
C ASN A 8 12.12 1.58 4.35
N ALA A 9 11.83 0.30 4.03
CA ALA A 9 11.20 -0.66 4.93
C ALA A 9 12.20 -1.47 5.78
N VAL A 10 13.49 -1.47 5.45
CA VAL A 10 14.53 -2.30 6.11
C VAL A 10 14.61 -2.09 7.62
N ASN A 11 14.31 -0.87 8.10
CA ASN A 11 14.36 -0.53 9.53
C ASN A 11 12.97 -0.48 10.19
N LEU A 12 11.92 -0.94 9.51
CA LEU A 12 10.58 -1.00 10.08
C LEU A 12 10.36 -2.35 10.76
N ASP A 13 10.10 -2.30 12.06
CA ASP A 13 9.80 -3.49 12.87
C ASP A 13 8.52 -3.23 13.69
N HIS A 14 7.40 -3.78 13.23
CA HIS A 14 6.09 -3.58 13.82
C HIS A 14 5.20 -4.80 13.54
N PRO A 15 4.33 -5.23 14.49
CA PRO A 15 3.46 -6.38 14.28
C PRO A 15 2.54 -6.27 13.05
N ASN A 16 2.18 -5.05 12.65
CA ASN A 16 1.32 -4.77 11.49
C ASN A 16 2.06 -4.29 10.23
N VAL A 17 3.38 -4.53 10.17
CA VAL A 17 4.20 -4.30 8.97
C VAL A 17 4.96 -5.59 8.67
N VAL A 18 5.07 -5.97 7.41
CA VAL A 18 5.94 -7.08 6.99
C VAL A 18 7.39 -6.65 7.16
N LYS A 19 8.14 -7.40 7.94
CA LYS A 19 9.56 -7.13 8.19
C LYS A 19 10.41 -7.43 6.96
N THR A 20 10.99 -6.39 6.37
CA THR A 20 12.05 -6.52 5.36
C THR A 20 13.36 -6.85 6.06
N LEU A 21 13.86 -8.06 5.83
CA LEU A 21 15.08 -8.57 6.47
C LEU A 21 16.34 -8.03 5.77
N HIS A 22 16.33 -8.01 4.44
CA HIS A 22 17.48 -7.54 3.67
C HIS A 22 17.10 -7.20 2.23
N VAL A 23 17.71 -6.16 1.68
CA VAL A 23 17.64 -5.82 0.26
C VAL A 23 19.08 -5.87 -0.27
N PRO A 24 19.52 -7.02 -0.83
CA PRO A 24 20.86 -7.14 -1.40
C PRO A 24 21.10 -6.07 -2.46
N LYS A 25 22.28 -5.46 -2.42
CA LYS A 25 22.77 -4.65 -3.55
C LYS A 25 23.27 -5.62 -4.61
N THR A 26 22.69 -5.60 -5.80
CA THR A 26 23.27 -6.27 -6.97
C THR A 26 24.38 -5.36 -7.52
N GLU A 27 25.63 -5.83 -7.45
CA GLU A 27 26.80 -5.10 -7.95
C GLU A 27 26.98 -5.24 -9.48
N GLU A 28 26.31 -6.21 -10.10
CA GLU A 28 26.40 -6.46 -11.54
C GLU A 28 25.19 -5.86 -12.27
N GLU A 29 25.44 -4.83 -13.08
CA GLU A 29 24.46 -4.13 -13.93
C GLU A 29 23.76 -5.04 -14.96
N GLU A 30 24.23 -6.27 -15.13
CA GLU A 30 23.73 -7.24 -16.12
C GLU A 30 22.39 -7.89 -15.69
N TYR A 31 22.04 -7.85 -14.39
CA TYR A 31 20.79 -8.40 -13.90
C TYR A 31 19.71 -7.33 -13.71
N HIS A 32 18.62 -7.44 -14.49
CA HIS A 32 17.46 -6.55 -14.41
C HIS A 32 16.48 -6.85 -13.25
N PHE A 33 16.85 -7.69 -12.28
CA PHE A 33 15.98 -8.05 -11.16
C PHE A 33 16.56 -7.55 -9.82
N ARG A 34 15.66 -7.23 -8.89
CA ARG A 34 16.00 -6.83 -7.52
C ARG A 34 15.53 -7.91 -6.56
N LEU A 35 16.38 -8.30 -5.62
CA LEU A 35 16.04 -9.24 -4.57
C LEU A 35 15.58 -8.50 -3.31
N ILE A 36 14.53 -9.01 -2.69
CA ILE A 36 13.99 -8.50 -1.42
C ILE A 36 13.77 -9.73 -0.55
N ILE A 37 14.42 -9.75 0.62
CA ILE A 37 14.30 -10.82 1.61
C ILE A 37 13.43 -10.28 2.73
N MET A 38 12.33 -10.97 3.01
CA MET A 38 11.33 -10.57 4.01
C MET A 38 11.02 -11.74 4.95
N GLU A 39 10.38 -11.44 6.07
CA GLU A 39 9.79 -12.48 6.91
C GLU A 39 8.77 -13.33 6.12
N TYR A 40 8.77 -14.64 6.38
CA TYR A 40 7.82 -15.57 5.80
C TYR A 40 6.76 -15.95 6.83
N PHE A 41 5.51 -15.98 6.37
CA PHE A 41 4.39 -16.45 7.17
C PHE A 41 3.64 -17.56 6.41
N PRO A 42 3.48 -18.75 7.01
CA PRO A 42 2.86 -19.88 6.32
C PRO A 42 1.34 -19.71 6.10
N ASN A 43 0.66 -18.99 6.98
CA ASN A 43 -0.80 -18.86 6.99
C ASN A 43 -1.27 -17.44 6.67
N CYS A 44 -0.83 -16.90 5.53
CA CYS A 44 -1.27 -15.58 5.07
C CYS A 44 -1.95 -15.61 3.72
N GLN A 45 -2.84 -14.66 3.55
CA GLN A 45 -3.49 -14.34 2.28
C GLN A 45 -3.65 -12.83 2.16
N GLN A 46 -3.80 -12.34 0.94
CA GLN A 46 -4.07 -10.93 0.71
C GLN A 46 -5.45 -10.57 1.27
N LEU A 47 -5.56 -9.37 1.84
CA LEU A 47 -6.83 -8.83 2.28
C LEU A 47 -7.84 -8.77 1.12
N LEU A 48 -7.38 -8.50 -0.11
CA LEU A 48 -8.24 -8.54 -1.29
C LEU A 48 -8.97 -9.89 -1.44
N SER A 49 -8.25 -11.01 -1.31
CA SER A 49 -8.84 -12.35 -1.43
C SER A 49 -9.94 -12.59 -0.39
N LEU A 50 -9.75 -12.06 0.83
CA LEU A 50 -10.78 -12.10 1.87
C LEU A 50 -11.97 -11.18 1.58
N ILE A 51 -11.74 -10.02 0.97
CA ILE A 51 -12.83 -9.13 0.54
C ILE A 51 -13.68 -9.81 -0.53
N GLU A 52 -13.07 -10.52 -1.47
CA GLU A 52 -13.74 -11.21 -2.58
C GLU A 52 -14.42 -12.53 -2.17
N ASP A 53 -13.95 -13.20 -1.10
CA ASP A 53 -14.57 -14.42 -0.62
C ASP A 53 -15.91 -14.17 0.09
N SER A 54 -17.02 -14.37 -0.62
CA SER A 54 -18.39 -14.28 -0.09
C SER A 54 -18.65 -15.04 1.23
N LYS A 55 -17.87 -16.09 1.53
CA LYS A 55 -18.01 -16.89 2.76
C LYS A 55 -17.27 -16.28 3.95
N PHE A 56 -16.27 -15.44 3.71
CA PHE A 56 -15.54 -14.77 4.77
C PHE A 56 -16.41 -13.68 5.41
N ASN A 57 -16.53 -13.71 6.74
CA ASN A 57 -17.27 -12.70 7.50
C ASN A 57 -16.43 -11.44 7.69
N MET A 58 -16.40 -10.59 6.67
CA MET A 58 -15.66 -9.32 6.70
C MET A 58 -16.21 -8.37 7.77
N ASP A 59 -17.53 -8.32 7.97
CA ASP A 59 -18.15 -7.42 8.95
C ASP A 59 -17.70 -7.70 10.39
N ALA A 60 -17.55 -8.99 10.75
CA ALA A 60 -17.03 -9.38 12.06
C ALA A 60 -15.56 -8.99 12.28
N ASN A 61 -14.78 -8.85 11.22
CA ASN A 61 -13.35 -8.53 11.28
C ASN A 61 -13.04 -7.08 10.94
N LEU A 62 -14.00 -6.32 10.42
CA LEU A 62 -13.81 -4.98 9.86
C LEU A 62 -13.07 -4.05 10.82
N LEU A 63 -13.55 -3.92 12.05
CA LEU A 63 -12.94 -3.03 13.04
C LEU A 63 -11.52 -3.47 13.43
N LYS A 64 -11.31 -4.79 13.58
CA LYS A 64 -10.00 -5.35 13.94
C LYS A 64 -8.98 -5.09 12.84
N PHE A 65 -9.33 -5.44 11.60
CA PHE A 65 -8.45 -5.26 10.44
C PHE A 65 -8.18 -3.78 10.18
N SER A 66 -9.19 -2.91 10.29
CA SER A 66 -8.99 -1.47 10.18
C SER A 66 -8.03 -0.93 11.23
N LYS A 67 -8.13 -1.39 12.48
CA LYS A 67 -7.21 -1.00 13.55
C LYS A 67 -5.77 -1.44 13.24
N ASP A 68 -5.57 -2.70 12.88
CA ASP A 68 -4.26 -3.25 12.54
C ASP A 68 -3.60 -2.46 11.40
N ILE A 69 -4.35 -2.13 10.33
CA ILE A 69 -3.84 -1.36 9.19
C ILE A 69 -3.50 0.07 9.63
N VAL A 70 -4.33 0.71 10.45
CA VAL A 70 -4.05 2.06 10.98
C VAL A 70 -2.79 2.06 11.85
N ASP A 71 -2.64 1.09 12.75
CA ASP A 71 -1.49 0.98 13.65
C ASP A 71 -0.19 0.79 12.84
N GLY A 72 -0.22 -0.06 11.81
CA GLY A 72 0.91 -0.25 10.88
C GLY A 72 1.25 1.02 10.08
N LEU A 73 0.24 1.67 9.50
CA LEU A 73 0.44 2.87 8.68
C LEU A 73 0.95 4.05 9.53
N TRP A 74 0.37 4.23 10.73
CA TRP A 74 0.80 5.24 11.69
C TRP A 74 2.26 5.02 12.10
N PHE A 75 2.67 3.77 12.33
CA PHE A 75 4.07 3.43 12.60
C PHE A 75 4.99 3.81 11.44
N CYS A 76 4.60 3.54 10.19
CA CYS A 76 5.37 3.96 9.00
C CYS A 76 5.55 5.48 8.96
N HIS A 77 4.46 6.23 9.14
CA HIS A 77 4.46 7.70 9.15
C HIS A 77 5.36 8.27 10.26
N ARG A 78 5.28 7.71 11.47
CA ARG A 78 6.14 8.05 12.61
C ARG A 78 7.63 7.82 12.35
N ASN A 79 7.97 6.91 11.44
CA ASN A 79 9.33 6.63 10.97
C ASN A 79 9.70 7.39 9.68
N GLY A 80 8.86 8.33 9.24
CA GLY A 80 9.08 9.18 8.08
C GLY A 80 8.95 8.45 6.74
N VAL A 81 8.19 7.35 6.68
CA VAL A 81 7.95 6.56 5.46
C VAL A 81 6.50 6.72 5.03
N LEU A 82 6.31 7.25 3.82
CA LEU A 82 5.02 7.25 3.11
C LEU A 82 4.91 5.95 2.31
N HIS A 83 3.78 5.25 2.37
CA HIS A 83 3.60 3.97 1.67
C HIS A 83 3.31 4.18 0.18
N LEU A 84 2.43 5.12 -0.15
CA LEU A 84 2.02 5.56 -1.49
C LEU A 84 1.38 4.52 -2.41
N ASP A 85 1.21 3.28 -1.97
CA ASP A 85 0.42 2.26 -2.70
C ASP A 85 -0.42 1.40 -1.75
N LEU A 86 -1.01 2.01 -0.71
CA LEU A 86 -1.82 1.27 0.26
C LEU A 86 -3.14 0.83 -0.38
N LYS A 87 -3.35 -0.48 -0.47
CA LYS A 87 -4.53 -1.12 -1.06
C LYS A 87 -4.70 -2.54 -0.48
N PRO A 88 -5.86 -3.20 -0.62
CA PRO A 88 -6.04 -4.54 -0.07
C PRO A 88 -5.06 -5.61 -0.59
N GLN A 89 -4.50 -5.45 -1.79
CA GLN A 89 -3.45 -6.36 -2.29
C GLN A 89 -2.14 -6.24 -1.48
N ASN A 90 -1.88 -5.07 -0.91
CA ASN A 90 -0.65 -4.75 -0.16
C ASN A 90 -0.87 -4.85 1.36
N VAL A 91 -1.90 -5.60 1.76
CA VAL A 91 -2.15 -5.98 3.15
C VAL A 91 -2.30 -7.50 3.21
N LEU A 92 -1.44 -8.15 3.99
CA LEU A 92 -1.55 -9.57 4.29
C LEU A 92 -2.36 -9.77 5.57
N VAL A 93 -3.17 -10.82 5.61
CA VAL A 93 -3.87 -11.27 6.82
C VAL A 93 -3.26 -12.60 7.24
N CYS A 94 -2.56 -12.58 8.37
CA CYS A 94 -1.76 -13.66 8.91
C CYS A 94 -2.30 -14.08 10.27
N ASP A 95 -2.90 -15.27 10.36
CA ASP A 95 -3.57 -15.75 11.58
C ASP A 95 -4.54 -14.69 12.19
N GLY A 96 -5.22 -13.95 11.31
CA GLY A 96 -6.17 -12.90 11.66
C GLY A 96 -5.55 -11.56 12.09
N VAL A 97 -4.25 -11.34 11.87
CA VAL A 97 -3.56 -10.05 12.06
C VAL A 97 -3.24 -9.44 10.70
N CYS A 98 -3.57 -8.16 10.49
CA CYS A 98 -3.21 -7.47 9.24
C CYS A 98 -1.76 -6.94 9.30
N LYS A 99 -1.03 -7.10 8.19
CA LYS A 99 0.33 -6.60 7.98
C LYS A 99 0.43 -5.87 6.64
N ILE A 100 0.90 -4.63 6.65
CA ILE A 100 1.20 -3.87 5.44
C ILE A 100 2.47 -4.42 4.79
N CYS A 101 2.47 -4.59 3.48
CA CYS A 101 3.61 -5.09 2.70
C CYS A 101 3.77 -4.31 1.39
N ASP A 102 4.83 -4.63 0.62
CA ASP A 102 5.13 -4.03 -0.69
C ASP A 102 5.32 -2.50 -0.61
N PHE A 103 6.56 -2.14 -0.26
CA PHE A 103 7.01 -0.77 -0.11
C PHE A 103 7.68 -0.24 -1.39
N GLY A 104 7.47 -0.90 -2.54
CA GLY A 104 8.10 -0.53 -3.82
C GLY A 104 7.81 0.91 -4.26
N SER A 105 6.62 1.43 -3.92
CA SER A 105 6.21 2.83 -4.18
C SER A 105 6.56 3.79 -3.04
N SER A 106 7.05 3.27 -1.92
CA SER A 106 7.23 4.06 -0.70
C SER A 106 8.31 5.11 -0.85
N ARG A 107 8.20 6.19 -0.07
CA ARG A 107 9.17 7.28 -0.05
C ARG A 107 9.38 7.84 1.33
N ARG A 108 10.61 8.28 1.58
CA ARG A 108 10.90 9.26 2.62
C ARG A 108 10.78 10.65 2.00
N PRO A 109 10.01 11.58 2.58
CA PRO A 109 9.88 12.94 2.05
C PRO A 109 11.26 13.61 2.00
N ASN A 110 11.86 13.69 0.82
CA ASN A 110 13.01 14.53 0.54
C ASN A 110 12.61 15.54 -0.54
N HIS A 111 13.02 16.80 -0.40
CA HIS A 111 12.69 17.87 -1.36
C HIS A 111 13.51 17.78 -2.66
N GLU A 112 13.98 16.59 -3.02
CA GLU A 112 14.70 16.36 -4.28
C GLU A 112 13.73 16.46 -5.45
N ARG A 113 14.19 16.92 -6.62
CA ARG A 113 13.29 17.26 -7.73
C ARG A 113 12.75 16.02 -8.43
N GLY A 114 11.43 16.01 -8.66
CA GLY A 114 10.73 15.02 -9.48
C GLY A 114 10.05 13.92 -8.66
N PHE A 115 8.73 13.88 -8.71
CA PHE A 115 7.92 12.76 -8.24
C PHE A 115 7.10 12.23 -9.41
N ILE A 116 7.32 10.96 -9.75
CA ILE A 116 6.45 10.22 -10.66
C ILE A 116 5.73 9.20 -9.78
N TYR A 117 4.41 9.34 -9.67
CA TYR A 117 3.59 8.37 -8.98
C TYR A 117 3.62 7.03 -9.72
N GLN A 118 3.88 5.95 -8.99
CA GLN A 118 3.99 4.60 -9.52
C GLN A 118 3.03 3.62 -8.82
N GLY A 119 2.20 4.11 -7.91
CA GLY A 119 1.19 3.30 -7.23
C GLY A 119 -0.05 3.09 -8.10
N THR A 120 -1.04 2.43 -7.51
CA THR A 120 -2.28 2.05 -8.17
C THR A 120 -3.21 3.25 -8.27
N LEU A 121 -3.56 3.67 -9.48
CA LEU A 121 -4.27 4.92 -9.74
C LEU A 121 -5.65 5.00 -9.06
N ILE A 122 -6.40 3.91 -8.99
CA ILE A 122 -7.74 3.88 -8.37
C ILE A 122 -7.72 4.06 -6.83
N TYR A 123 -6.54 4.00 -6.19
CA TYR A 123 -6.39 4.31 -4.75
C TYR A 123 -5.67 5.64 -4.52
N ALA A 124 -5.22 6.31 -5.58
CA ALA A 124 -4.38 7.49 -5.50
C ALA A 124 -5.18 8.73 -5.06
N ALA A 125 -4.57 9.52 -4.17
CA ALA A 125 -5.10 10.82 -3.80
C ALA A 125 -5.04 11.80 -4.98
N PRO A 126 -5.96 12.78 -5.09
CA PRO A 126 -6.02 13.72 -6.21
C PRO A 126 -4.71 14.49 -6.39
N GLU A 127 -4.03 14.87 -5.32
CA GLU A 127 -2.74 15.54 -5.37
C GLU A 127 -1.64 14.69 -6.01
N LEU A 128 -1.66 13.35 -5.84
CA LEU A 128 -0.72 12.46 -6.52
C LEU A 128 -0.99 12.41 -8.03
N LEU A 129 -2.27 12.41 -8.42
CA LEU A 129 -2.70 12.42 -9.81
C LEU A 129 -2.36 13.75 -10.52
N MET A 130 -2.29 14.84 -9.77
CA MET A 130 -1.80 16.15 -10.25
C MET A 130 -0.26 16.27 -10.26
N GLY A 131 0.46 15.23 -9.84
CA GLY A 131 1.93 15.26 -9.74
C GLY A 131 2.47 16.16 -8.62
N CYS A 132 1.64 16.47 -7.62
CA CYS A 132 2.08 17.21 -6.43
C CYS A 132 2.97 16.32 -5.53
N TRP A 133 3.68 16.97 -4.63
CA TRP A 133 4.50 16.27 -3.64
C TRP A 133 3.64 15.42 -2.70
N PRO A 134 3.98 14.13 -2.52
CA PRO A 134 3.24 13.26 -1.62
C PRO A 134 3.37 13.73 -0.16
N THR A 135 2.30 13.53 0.60
CA THR A 135 2.27 13.72 2.05
C THR A 135 1.62 12.49 2.70
N GLU A 136 1.65 12.42 4.03
CA GLU A 136 0.91 11.39 4.77
C GLU A 136 -0.59 11.38 4.43
N LYS A 137 -1.16 12.52 4.02
CA LYS A 137 -2.57 12.62 3.63
C LYS A 137 -2.91 11.79 2.40
N CYS A 138 -1.93 11.54 1.53
CA CYS A 138 -2.13 10.69 0.37
C CYS A 138 -2.39 9.24 0.79
N ASP A 139 -1.66 8.73 1.79
CA ASP A 139 -1.91 7.40 2.34
C ASP A 139 -3.26 7.33 3.09
N ILE A 140 -3.66 8.43 3.76
CA ILE A 140 -4.98 8.51 4.41
C ILE A 140 -6.12 8.43 3.37
N TYR A 141 -5.94 9.01 2.19
CA TYR A 141 -6.89 8.86 1.10
C TYR A 141 -7.01 7.40 0.66
N SER A 142 -5.87 6.75 0.37
CA SER A 142 -5.82 5.33 -0.03
C SER A 142 -6.38 4.39 1.05
N LEU A 143 -6.15 4.70 2.33
CA LEU A 143 -6.75 4.02 3.48
C LEU A 143 -8.28 4.13 3.46
N GLY A 144 -8.82 5.31 3.15
CA GLY A 144 -10.26 5.52 3.02
C GLY A 144 -10.90 4.66 1.93
N ILE A 145 -10.26 4.59 0.75
CA ILE A 145 -10.71 3.72 -0.35
C ILE A 145 -10.62 2.24 0.06
N THR A 146 -9.53 1.84 0.73
CA THR A 146 -9.33 0.47 1.25
C THR A 146 -10.45 0.08 2.23
N PHE A 147 -10.78 0.94 3.18
CA PHE A 147 -11.85 0.68 4.16
C PHE A 147 -13.23 0.66 3.52
N TRP A 148 -13.49 1.55 2.56
CA TRP A 148 -14.71 1.52 1.78
C TRP A 148 -14.85 0.18 1.06
N GLN A 149 -13.78 -0.32 0.43
CA GLN A 149 -13.80 -1.60 -0.28
C GLN A 149 -13.98 -2.79 0.66
N MET A 150 -13.34 -2.77 1.85
CA MET A 150 -13.59 -3.78 2.88
C MET A 150 -15.07 -3.84 3.26
N LYS A 151 -15.71 -2.69 3.45
CA LYS A 151 -17.12 -2.63 3.87
C LYS A 151 -18.09 -2.93 2.73
N SER A 152 -17.84 -2.40 1.54
CA SER A 152 -18.74 -2.51 0.39
C SER A 152 -18.59 -3.85 -0.34
N ARG A 153 -17.43 -4.48 -0.22
CA ARG A 153 -16.98 -5.66 -0.99
C ARG A 153 -17.07 -5.45 -2.50
N LYS A 154 -16.95 -4.19 -2.95
CA LYS A 154 -16.97 -3.80 -4.37
C LYS A 154 -15.60 -3.28 -4.78
N SER A 155 -15.21 -3.54 -6.02
CA SER A 155 -14.02 -2.90 -6.59
C SER A 155 -14.23 -1.39 -6.69
N PRO A 156 -13.26 -0.55 -6.29
CA PRO A 156 -13.37 0.90 -6.44
C PRO A 156 -13.62 1.28 -7.90
N TYR A 157 -14.58 2.17 -8.13
CA TYR A 157 -14.88 2.74 -9.46
C TYR A 157 -15.28 1.71 -10.52
N SER A 158 -15.81 0.54 -10.10
CA SER A 158 -16.22 -0.55 -11.00
C SER A 158 -17.27 -0.18 -12.06
N GLU A 159 -17.96 0.94 -11.87
CA GLU A 159 -18.95 1.48 -12.80
C GLU A 159 -18.35 2.25 -13.99
N TYR A 160 -17.03 2.50 -13.98
CA TYR A 160 -16.33 3.22 -15.04
C TYR A 160 -15.44 2.29 -15.87
N GLU A 161 -15.49 2.42 -17.19
CA GLU A 161 -14.77 1.53 -18.11
C GLU A 161 -13.29 1.89 -18.31
N ASN A 162 -12.92 3.17 -18.09
CA ASN A 162 -11.57 3.66 -18.37
C ASN A 162 -11.02 4.52 -17.23
N MET A 163 -9.69 4.51 -17.13
CA MET A 163 -8.96 5.16 -16.04
C MET A 163 -9.02 6.69 -16.14
N GLU A 164 -9.10 7.23 -17.35
CA GLU A 164 -9.19 8.67 -17.61
C GLU A 164 -10.46 9.26 -16.99
N THR A 165 -11.59 8.57 -17.09
CA THR A 165 -12.87 8.99 -16.49
C THR A 165 -12.77 8.99 -14.97
N ILE A 166 -12.15 7.97 -14.40
CA ILE A 166 -11.95 7.87 -12.95
C ILE A 166 -11.04 9.00 -12.46
N ILE A 167 -9.91 9.26 -13.15
CA ILE A 167 -9.01 10.38 -12.82
C ILE A 167 -9.76 11.70 -12.89
N TYR A 168 -10.52 11.94 -13.96
CA TYR A 168 -11.31 13.16 -14.09
C TYR A 168 -12.30 13.33 -12.92
N LYS A 169 -13.02 12.27 -12.54
CA LYS A 169 -13.96 12.29 -11.40
C LYS A 169 -13.30 12.52 -10.04
N VAL A 170 -12.07 12.03 -9.86
CA VAL A 170 -11.32 12.24 -8.60
C VAL A 170 -10.82 13.68 -8.50
N LEU A 171 -10.48 14.30 -9.63
CA LEU A 171 -9.97 15.68 -9.71
C LEU A 171 -11.07 16.75 -9.76
N ASP A 172 -12.21 16.44 -10.35
CA ASP A 172 -13.36 17.35 -10.52
C ASP A 172 -14.21 17.36 -9.25
N LYS A 173 -13.92 18.30 -8.33
CA LYS A 173 -14.70 18.58 -7.12
C LYS A 173 -15.21 20.01 -7.08
#